data_AF-A0A957DVT4-F1
#
_entry.id   AF-A0A957DVT4-F1
#
_cell.length_a   1.000
_cell.length_b   1.000
_cell.length_c   1.000
_cell.angle_alpha   90.00
_cell.angle_beta   90.00
_cell.angle_gamma   90.00
#
_symmetry.space_group_name_H-M   'P 1'
#
loop_
_entity.id
_entity.type
_entity.pdbx_description
1 polymer ?
#
loop_
_entity_poly.entity_id
_entity_poly.type
_entity_poly.pdbx_seq_one_letter_code
_entity_poly.pdbx_strand_id
1 'polypeptide(L)' 'GRPYFQATGSEWRTPPLWGIGLFETVNGHTNYLHDGRARNLTEAILWHGGEAAQVRDNFANLTPAERDALLRFLNSL' A
#
# COMPACT_ATOMS: atom_id res chain seq x y z
N GLY A 1 -14.70 -0.89 -16.67
CA GLY A 1 -14.48 0.56 -16.51
C GLY A 1 -14.21 1.19 -17.86
N ARG A 2 -14.68 2.43 -18.10
CA ARG A 2 -14.28 3.20 -19.30
C ARG A 2 -12.80 3.59 -19.15
N PRO A 3 -11.95 3.36 -20.16
CA PRO A 3 -10.56 3.78 -20.08
C PRO A 3 -10.46 5.31 -20.03
N TYR A 4 -9.60 5.81 -19.14
CA TYR A 4 -9.20 7.23 -19.10
C TYR A 4 -7.81 7.31 -19.74
N PHE A 5 -7.72 7.87 -20.93
CA PHE A 5 -6.50 7.90 -21.75
C PHE A 5 -5.97 6.48 -22.05
N GLN A 6 -4.73 6.16 -21.64
CA GLN A 6 -4.11 4.85 -21.84
C GLN A 6 -4.49 3.82 -20.77
N ALA A 7 -5.11 4.25 -19.65
CA ALA A 7 -5.44 3.36 -18.55
C ALA A 7 -6.73 2.58 -18.82
N THR A 8 -6.64 1.26 -18.77
CA THR A 8 -7.70 0.27 -18.76
C THR A 8 -8.42 0.22 -17.40
N GLY A 9 -9.54 -0.50 -17.32
CA GLY A 9 -10.29 -0.67 -16.06
C GLY A 9 -9.57 -1.50 -14.99
N SER A 10 -8.39 -2.04 -15.29
CA SER A 10 -7.54 -2.80 -14.37
C SER A 10 -6.32 -2.00 -13.89
N GLU A 11 -6.13 -0.79 -14.42
CA GLU A 11 -5.02 0.09 -14.05
C GLU A 11 -5.50 1.12 -13.03
N TRP A 12 -4.74 1.23 -11.95
CA TRP A 12 -5.03 2.14 -10.87
C TRP A 12 -3.87 3.08 -10.69
N ARG A 13 -4.16 4.37 -10.50
CA ARG A 13 -3.13 5.34 -10.13
C ARG A 13 -2.62 5.02 -8.73
N THR A 14 -1.30 5.00 -8.57
CA THR A 14 -0.66 4.93 -7.24
C THR A 14 -1.14 6.11 -6.37
N PRO A 15 -1.86 5.84 -5.27
CA PRO A 15 -2.30 6.90 -4.36
C PRO A 15 -1.10 7.49 -3.61
N PRO A 16 -1.16 8.78 -3.23
CA PRO A 16 -0.14 9.35 -2.35
C PRO A 16 -0.19 8.67 -0.97
N LEU A 17 0.97 8.57 -0.31
CA LEU A 17 1.08 8.00 1.04
C LEU A 17 0.93 9.04 2.16
N TRP A 18 0.75 10.32 1.82
CA TRP A 18 0.55 11.39 2.81
C TRP A 18 -0.75 11.14 3.60
N GLY A 19 -0.66 11.19 4.92
CA GLY A 19 -1.76 10.91 5.83
C GLY A 19 -2.09 9.42 6.00
N ILE A 20 -1.27 8.50 5.48
CA ILE A 20 -1.54 7.06 5.60
C ILE A 20 -1.49 6.58 7.06
N GLY A 21 -0.70 7.25 7.91
CA GLY A 21 -0.67 6.98 9.35
C GLY A 21 -1.94 7.43 10.07
N LEU A 22 -2.69 8.37 9.50
CA LEU A 22 -3.96 8.87 10.02
C LEU A 22 -5.18 8.13 9.43
N PHE A 23 -4.97 7.16 8.54
CA PHE A 23 -6.04 6.53 7.78
C PHE A 23 -7.11 5.89 8.69
N GLU A 24 -6.68 5.16 9.74
CA GLU A 24 -7.62 4.58 10.71
C GLU A 24 -8.38 5.66 11.48
N THR A 25 -7.68 6.69 11.96
CA THR A 25 -8.26 7.80 12.71
C THR A 25 -9.34 8.54 11.92
N VAL A 26 -9.13 8.72 10.62
CA VAL A 26 -10.04 9.47 9.76
C VAL A 26 -11.20 8.61 9.24
N ASN A 27 -10.95 7.33 8.95
CA ASN A 27 -11.95 6.45 8.31
C ASN A 27 -12.65 5.49 9.28
N GLY A 28 -12.11 5.29 10.49
CA GLY A 28 -12.59 4.30 11.46
C GLY A 28 -12.23 2.85 11.11
N HIS A 29 -11.37 2.63 10.11
CA HIS A 29 -10.90 1.32 9.68
C HIS A 29 -9.59 1.41 8.88
N THR A 30 -8.89 0.29 8.72
CA THR A 30 -7.70 0.13 7.89
C THR A 30 -7.97 -0.86 6.76
N ASN A 31 -8.56 -0.38 5.66
CA ASN A 31 -8.83 -1.21 4.47
C ASN A 31 -8.04 -0.62 3.29
N TYR A 32 -6.89 -1.22 3.00
CA TYR A 32 -5.97 -0.81 1.95
C TYR A 32 -6.18 -1.63 0.68
N LEU A 33 -5.50 -1.22 -0.39
CA LEU A 33 -5.71 -1.65 -1.78
C LEU A 33 -7.06 -1.18 -2.34
N HIS A 34 -7.18 -1.23 -3.66
CA HIS A 34 -8.36 -0.71 -4.37
C HIS A 34 -9.64 -1.51 -4.09
N ASP A 35 -9.49 -2.78 -3.73
CA ASP A 35 -10.57 -3.68 -3.31
C ASP A 35 -10.75 -3.74 -1.78
N GLY A 36 -9.96 -2.99 -1.02
CA GLY A 36 -10.08 -2.88 0.44
C GLY A 36 -9.68 -4.14 1.21
N ARG A 37 -9.08 -5.14 0.56
CA ARG A 37 -8.86 -6.45 1.18
C ARG A 37 -7.78 -6.46 2.26
N ALA A 38 -6.81 -5.55 2.19
CA ALA A 38 -5.66 -5.54 3.10
C ALA A 38 -5.97 -4.76 4.38
N ARG A 39 -5.80 -5.41 5.54
CA ARG A 39 -6.21 -4.87 6.84
C ARG A 39 -5.13 -4.04 7.53
N ASN A 40 -3.91 -4.08 7.01
CA ASN A 40 -2.75 -3.35 7.52
C ASN A 40 -1.75 -3.09 6.41
N LEU A 41 -0.77 -2.22 6.67
CA LEU A 41 0.27 -1.85 5.71
C LEU A 41 1.13 -3.04 5.27
N THR A 42 1.38 -4.01 6.14
CA THR A 42 2.18 -5.19 5.80
C THR A 42 1.45 -6.07 4.78
N GLU A 43 0.16 -6.34 4.99
CA GLU A 43 -0.69 -7.04 4.01
C GLU A 43 -0.75 -6.26 2.69
N ALA A 44 -0.94 -4.94 2.75
CA ALA A 44 -0.99 -4.10 1.56
C ALA A 44 0.30 -4.23 0.73
N ILE A 45 1.46 -4.07 1.39
CA ILE A 45 2.78 -4.18 0.74
C ILE A 45 2.99 -5.58 0.17
N LEU A 46 2.71 -6.64 0.94
CA LEU A 46 2.95 -8.03 0.52
C LEU A 46 2.00 -8.51 -0.57
N TRP A 47 0.82 -7.91 -0.71
CA TRP A 47 -0.17 -8.31 -1.71
C TRP A 47 -0.12 -7.47 -2.99
N HIS A 48 0.77 -6.49 -3.06
CA HIS A 48 1.08 -5.80 -4.31
C HIS A 48 1.80 -6.73 -5.30
N GLY A 49 1.55 -6.52 -6.58
CA GLY A 49 2.16 -7.29 -7.67
C GLY A 49 2.30 -6.42 -8.91
N GLY A 50 2.50 -7.05 -10.07
CA GLY A 50 2.74 -6.31 -11.32
C GLY A 50 3.98 -5.41 -11.19
N GLU A 51 3.80 -4.11 -11.45
CA GLU A 51 4.88 -3.12 -11.38
C GLU A 51 5.52 -3.01 -9.98
N ALA A 52 4.78 -3.31 -8.91
CA ALA A 52 5.27 -3.23 -7.54
C ALA A 52 5.98 -4.51 -7.04
N ALA A 53 6.10 -5.56 -7.88
CA ALA A 53 6.67 -6.85 -7.47
C ALA A 53 8.10 -6.73 -6.90
N GLN A 54 8.96 -5.94 -7.54
CA GLN A 54 10.33 -5.73 -7.06
C GLN A 54 10.36 -5.06 -5.68
N VAL A 55 9.49 -4.08 -5.44
CA VAL A 55 9.43 -3.38 -4.16
C VAL A 55 8.86 -4.27 -3.07
N ARG A 56 7.84 -5.07 -3.39
CA ARG A 56 7.30 -6.12 -2.50
C ARG A 56 8.41 -7.09 -2.09
N ASP A 57 9.17 -7.60 -3.05
CA ASP A 57 10.21 -8.60 -2.79
C ASP A 57 11.35 -8.00 -1.94
N ASN A 58 11.71 -6.74 -2.18
CA ASN A 58 12.65 -6.02 -1.32
C ASN A 58 12.13 -5.91 0.13
N PHE A 59 10.85 -5.60 0.32
CA PHE A 59 10.23 -5.58 1.65
C PHE A 59 10.22 -6.95 2.33
N ALA A 60 9.93 -8.01 1.56
CA ALA A 60 9.94 -9.38 2.05
C ALA A 60 11.32 -9.80 2.55
N ASN A 61 12.39 -9.29 1.92
CA ASN A 61 13.79 -9.57 2.27
C ASN A 61 14.35 -8.68 3.40
N LEU A 62 13.62 -7.67 3.87
CA LEU A 62 14.05 -6.86 5.01
C LEU A 62 14.15 -7.70 6.29
N THR A 63 15.13 -7.36 7.12
CA THR A 63 15.19 -7.86 8.50
C THR A 63 13.98 -7.36 9.30
N PRO A 64 13.61 -8.02 10.41
CA PRO A 64 12.53 -7.55 11.27
C PRO A 64 12.71 -6.09 11.73
N ALA A 65 13.93 -5.69 12.08
CA ALA A 65 14.23 -4.34 12.54
C ALA A 65 14.03 -3.27 11.45
N GLU A 66 14.44 -3.56 10.21
CA GLU A 66 14.22 -2.68 9.07
C GLU A 66 12.75 -2.58 8.70
N ARG A 67 12.03 -3.72 8.76
CA ARG A 67 10.59 -3.75 8.55
C ARG A 67 9.86 -2.87 9.57
N ASP A 68 10.20 -2.99 10.84
CA ASP A 68 9.63 -2.15 11.89
C ASP A 68 9.95 -0.66 11.69
N ALA A 69 11.19 -0.34 11.28
CA ALA A 69 11.58 1.04 11.00
C ALA A 69 10.76 1.63 9.85
N LEU A 70 10.56 0.88 8.78
CA LEU A 70 9.73 1.30 7.64
C LEU A 70 8.27 1.48 8.03
N LEU A 71 7.68 0.53 8.78
CA LEU A 71 6.29 0.65 9.24
C LEU A 71 6.09 1.85 10.16
N ARG A 72 7.06 2.13 11.05
CA ARG A 72 7.05 3.36 11.87
C ARG A 72 7.09 4.62 11.02
N PHE A 73 7.94 4.64 9.98
CA PHE A 73 8.00 5.77 9.06
C PHE A 73 6.65 5.97 8.35
N LEU A 74 6.05 4.91 7.79
CA LEU A 74 4.75 5.01 7.11
C LEU A 74 3.64 5.49 8.06
N ASN A 75 3.64 5.03 9.31
CA ASN A 75 2.68 5.48 10.32
C ASN A 75 2.90 6.93 10.78
N SER A 76 4.04 7.55 10.45
CA SER A 76 4.32 8.97 10.76
C SER A 76 3.87 9.94 9.65
N LEU A 77 3.38 9.42 8.52
CA LEU A 77 2.95 10.21 7.36
C LEU A 77 1.49 10.67 7.44
#